data_AF-A0A3C1K8J1-F1
#
_entry.id   AF-A0A3C1K8J1-F1
#
_cell.length_a   1.000
_cell.length_b   1.000
_cell.length_c   1.000
_cell.angle_alpha   90.00
_cell.angle_beta   90.00
_cell.angle_gamma   90.00
#
_symmetry.space_group_name_H-M   'P 1'
#
loop_
_entity.id
_entity.type
_entity.pdbx_description
1 polymer ?
#
loop_
_entity_poly.entity_id
_entity_poly.type
_entity_poly.pdbx_seq_one_letter_code
_entity_poly.pdbx_strand_id
1 'polypeptide(L)' 'LGSGAFAPGQTYVALSRLTSIDGLYLRRPLRPSDIRVDPDVARFMAAAR' A
#
# COMPACT_ATOMS: atom_id res chain seq x y z
N LEU A 1 -5.74 15.09 -6.05
CA LEU A 1 -5.27 13.80 -5.50
C LEU A 1 -4.09 13.35 -6.34
N GLY A 2 -2.87 13.52 -5.78
CA GLY A 2 -1.60 13.34 -6.48
C GLY A 2 -1.35 11.91 -6.97
N SER A 3 -0.17 11.69 -7.54
CA SER A 3 0.28 10.55 -8.34
C SER A 3 0.31 9.17 -7.64
N GLY A 4 -0.76 8.76 -6.97
CA GLY A 4 -0.84 7.52 -6.19
C GLY A 4 -0.65 7.75 -4.69
N ALA A 5 -0.22 6.70 -3.97
CA ALA A 5 0.07 6.79 -2.54
C ALA A 5 1.13 7.87 -2.25
N PHE A 6 0.80 8.81 -1.35
CA PHE A 6 1.68 9.94 -1.01
C PHE A 6 2.80 9.51 -0.05
N ALA A 7 2.55 8.48 0.77
CA ALA A 7 3.52 7.91 1.71
C ALA A 7 3.70 6.39 1.49
N PRO A 8 4.89 5.83 1.80
CA PRO A 8 5.10 4.39 1.84
C PRO A 8 4.09 3.69 2.76
N GLY A 9 3.64 2.50 2.38
CA GLY A 9 2.70 1.67 3.17
C GLY A 9 1.24 2.15 3.18
N GLN A 10 0.92 3.33 2.65
CA GLN A 10 -0.42 3.91 2.71
C GLN A 10 -1.47 3.05 1.97
N THR A 11 -1.10 2.48 0.82
CA THR A 11 -1.97 1.55 0.06
C THR A 11 -2.29 0.30 0.86
N TYR A 12 -1.30 -0.27 1.56
CA TYR A 12 -1.50 -1.44 2.41
C TYR A 12 -2.42 -1.11 3.59
N VAL A 13 -2.17 -0.01 4.30
CA VAL A 13 -2.98 0.43 5.46
C VAL A 13 -4.44 0.71 5.07
N ALA A 14 -4.69 1.22 3.87
CA ALA A 14 -6.04 1.46 3.38
C ALA A 14 -6.78 0.14 3.09
N LEU A 15 -6.11 -0.80 2.41
CA LEU A 15 -6.70 -2.09 2.04
C LEU A 15 -6.83 -3.05 3.23
N SER A 16 -5.89 -3.04 4.17
CA SER A 16 -5.87 -3.94 5.33
C SER A 16 -7.00 -3.68 6.34
N ARG A 17 -7.67 -2.53 6.25
CA ARG A 17 -8.83 -2.19 7.09
C ARG A 17 -10.14 -2.72 6.51
N LEU A 18 -10.14 -3.20 5.27
CA LEU A 18 -11.33 -3.75 4.63
C LEU A 18 -11.61 -5.15 5.20
N THR A 19 -12.86 -5.41 5.53
CA THR A 19 -13.33 -6.74 5.96
C THR A 19 -13.85 -7.59 4.78
N SER A 20 -14.19 -6.94 3.67
CA SER A 20 -14.48 -7.56 2.37
C SER A 20 -13.99 -6.66 1.24
N ILE A 21 -13.74 -7.25 0.07
CA ILE A 21 -13.45 -6.52 -1.17
C ILE A 21 -14.73 -6.09 -1.91
N ASP A 22 -15.89 -6.62 -1.49
CA ASP A 22 -17.18 -6.29 -2.08
C ASP A 22 -17.47 -4.79 -1.93
N GLY A 23 -17.79 -4.14 -3.05
CA GLY A 23 -18.03 -2.69 -3.09
C GLY A 23 -16.78 -1.82 -3.12
N LEU A 24 -15.57 -2.40 -3.13
CA LEU A 24 -14.36 -1.65 -3.40
C LEU A 24 -14.35 -1.20 -4.86
N TYR A 25 -14.41 0.11 -5.10
CA TYR A 25 -14.21 0.69 -6.42
C TYR A 25 -12.98 1.60 -6.41
N LEU A 26 -12.13 1.41 -7.41
CA LEU A 26 -10.96 2.25 -7.61
C LEU A 26 -11.25 3.26 -8.71
N ARG A 27 -11.08 4.55 -8.42
CA ARG A 27 -11.23 5.61 -9.43
C ARG A 27 -10.22 5.49 -10.58
N ARG A 28 -9.08 4.85 -10.31
CA ARG A 28 -8.03 4.50 -11.27
C ARG A 28 -7.44 3.15 -10.83
N PRO A 29 -7.07 2.27 -11.77
CA PRO A 29 -6.47 0.99 -11.43
C PRO A 29 -5.17 1.20 -10.65
N LEU A 30 -4.93 0.35 -9.63
CA LEU A 30 -3.67 0.31 -8.90
C LEU A 30 -2.56 -0.19 -9.84
N ARG A 31 -1.46 0.54 -9.91
CA ARG A 31 -0.23 0.14 -10.60
C ARG A 31 0.81 -0.31 -9.57
N PRO A 32 1.76 -1.18 -9.93
CA PRO A 32 2.87 -1.53 -9.04
C PRO A 32 3.61 -0.31 -8.50
N SER A 33 3.73 0.76 -9.30
CA SER A 33 4.34 2.04 -8.90
C SER A 33 3.60 2.78 -7.76
N ASP A 34 2.33 2.44 -7.52
CA ASP A 34 1.49 3.02 -6.46
C ASP A 34 1.69 2.28 -5.12
N ILE A 35 2.39 1.15 -5.12
CA ILE A 35 2.74 0.39 -3.92
C ILE A 35 4.19 0.71 -3.57
N ARG A 36 4.37 1.56 -2.58
CA ARG A 36 5.69 1.95 -2.09
C ARG A 36 5.92 1.32 -0.73
N VAL A 37 7.01 0.58 -0.61
CA VAL A 37 7.51 0.05 0.66
C VAL A 37 8.76 0.83 1.03
N ASP A 38 8.85 1.23 2.29
CA ASP A 38 10.04 1.90 2.80
C ASP A 38 11.20 0.89 2.89
N PRO A 39 12.37 1.17 2.28
CA PRO A 39 13.53 0.28 2.34
C PRO A 39 14.01 -0.02 3.77
N ASP A 40 13.87 0.91 4.71
CA ASP A 40 14.26 0.70 6.10
C ASP A 40 13.32 -0.29 6.80
N VAL A 41 12.02 -0.22 6.49
CA VAL A 41 11.05 -1.21 6.98
C VAL A 41 11.34 -2.59 6.40
N ALA A 42 11.67 -2.67 5.10
CA ALA A 42 12.04 -3.94 4.45
C ALA A 42 13.30 -4.55 5.10
N ARG A 43 14.32 -3.71 5.36
CA ARG A 43 15.56 -4.10 6.04
C ARG A 43 15.29 -4.60 7.47
N PHE A 44 14.45 -3.89 8.22
CA PHE A 44 14.06 -4.30 9.57
C PHE A 44 13.36 -5.67 9.58
N MET A 45 12.38 -5.88 8.70
CA MET A 45 11.66 -7.15 8.61
C MET A 45 12.55 -8.31 8.19
N ALA A 46 13.54 -8.07 7.32
CA ALA A 46 14.52 -9.09 6.93
C ALA A 46 15.48 -9.46 8.07
N ALA A 47 15.84 -8.51 8.95
CA ALA A 47 16.70 -8.73 10.10
C ALA A 47 15.96 -9.37 11.30
N ALA A 48 14.64 -9.24 11.36
CA ALA A 48 13.80 -9.84 12.41
C ALA A 48 13.47 -11.34 12.17
N ARG A 49 14.03 -11.95 11.12
CA ARG A 49 13.79 -13.34 10.72
C ARG A 49 14.75 -14.34 11.36
#